data_AF-A0A644V8E4-F1
#
_entry.id   AF-A0A644V8E4-F1
#
_cell.length_a   1.000
_cell.length_b   1.000
_cell.length_c   1.000
_cell.angle_alpha   90.00
_cell.angle_beta   90.00
_cell.angle_gamma   90.00
#
_symmetry.space_group_name_H-M   'P 1'
#
loop_
_entity.id
_entity.type
_entity.pdbx_description
1 polymer ?
#
loop_
_entity_poly.entity_id
_entity_poly.type
_entity_poly.pdbx_seq_one_letter_code
_entity_poly.pdbx_strand_id
1 'polypeptide(L)'
;MKVIDTYVYEYDPSALILNIIKNGKPFGGFKGPAAEVQFQRLLETGADITISDMSNSIKNARVRRLRAMWVKQGIDQYRDAILQEYGVSSTADLNLQQLDELIDRFSNKTEVTTHTRTLRSDVMVTLDRLGVYVDNGDWQRVNAFLMQPRIAGKLLYQMSDDELLALNRKLRAMLAKKAEQDTEINRLKLLN
;
A
#
# COMPACT_ATOMS: atom_id res chain seq x y z
N MET A 1 -7.81 34.30 -37.05
CA MET A 1 -6.55 33.52 -37.02
C MET A 1 -6.89 32.16 -36.43
N LYS A 2 -6.79 31.06 -37.20
CA LYS A 2 -7.00 29.71 -36.63
C LYS A 2 -5.81 29.40 -35.75
N VAL A 3 -6.05 29.13 -34.46
CA VAL A 3 -5.00 28.64 -33.55
C VAL A 3 -4.59 27.26 -34.07
N ILE A 4 -3.35 27.13 -34.52
CA ILE A 4 -2.79 25.85 -34.93
C ILE A 4 -2.39 25.14 -33.64
N ASP A 5 -2.97 23.99 -33.39
CA ASP A 5 -2.60 23.15 -32.26
C ASP A 5 -1.21 22.55 -32.50
N THR A 6 -0.31 22.74 -31.53
CA THR A 6 1.02 22.11 -31.56
C THR A 6 0.96 20.77 -30.83
N TYR A 7 1.42 19.71 -31.50
CA TYR A 7 1.51 18.36 -30.93
C TYR A 7 2.97 17.97 -30.79
N VAL A 8 3.33 17.45 -29.61
CA VAL A 8 4.62 16.84 -29.31
C VAL A 8 4.37 15.41 -28.85
N TYR A 9 5.18 14.48 -29.33
CA TYR A 9 5.06 13.07 -29.01
C TYR A 9 6.27 12.62 -28.21
N GLU A 10 6.03 11.84 -27.17
CA GLU A 10 7.09 11.26 -26.34
C GLU A 10 6.94 9.75 -26.33
N TYR A 11 7.94 9.05 -26.86
CA TYR A 11 7.93 7.59 -26.98
C TYR A 11 8.95 6.94 -26.07
N ASP A 12 8.49 5.99 -25.24
CA ASP A 12 9.34 5.08 -24.47
C ASP A 12 9.30 3.67 -25.10
N PRO A 13 10.38 3.23 -25.77
CA PRO A 13 10.49 1.90 -26.35
C PRO A 13 10.49 0.78 -25.32
N SER A 14 11.04 1.01 -24.13
CA SER A 14 11.16 0.01 -23.06
C SER A 14 9.80 -0.27 -22.41
N ALA A 15 8.99 0.76 -22.27
CA ALA A 15 7.64 0.66 -21.70
C ALA A 15 6.55 0.38 -22.74
N LEU A 16 6.86 0.54 -24.03
CA LEU A 16 5.90 0.61 -25.14
C LEU A 16 4.80 1.63 -24.83
N ILE A 17 5.17 2.87 -24.50
CA ILE A 17 4.23 3.95 -24.20
C ILE A 17 4.53 5.13 -25.12
N LEU A 18 3.48 5.68 -25.72
CA LEU A 18 3.54 6.90 -26.52
C LEU A 18 2.63 7.95 -25.88
N ASN A 19 3.18 9.02 -25.33
CA ASN A 19 2.41 10.15 -24.82
C ASN A 19 2.21 11.20 -25.91
N ILE A 20 1.06 11.86 -25.88
CA ILE A 20 0.69 12.95 -26.76
C ILE A 20 0.50 14.19 -25.91
N ILE A 21 1.26 15.23 -26.22
CA ILE A 21 1.19 16.52 -25.57
C ILE A 21 0.63 17.51 -26.58
N LYS A 22 -0.50 18.13 -26.26
CA LYS A 22 -1.16 19.13 -27.08
C LYS A 22 -1.04 20.49 -26.42
N ASN A 23 -0.43 21.46 -27.09
CA ASN A 23 -0.21 22.81 -26.58
C ASN A 23 0.44 22.82 -25.19
N GLY A 24 1.44 21.95 -24.99
CA GLY A 24 2.17 21.80 -23.72
C GLY A 24 1.41 21.07 -22.60
N LYS A 25 0.18 20.59 -22.84
CA LYS A 25 -0.60 19.84 -21.86
C LYS A 25 -0.74 18.36 -22.24
N PRO A 26 -0.74 17.43 -21.27
CA PRO A 26 -1.03 16.02 -21.55
C PRO A 26 -2.40 15.89 -22.22
N PHE A 27 -2.43 15.28 -23.40
CA PHE A 27 -3.65 15.09 -24.19
C PHE A 27 -4.10 13.63 -24.20
N GLY A 28 -3.15 12.70 -24.11
CA GLY A 28 -3.45 11.26 -24.07
C GLY A 28 -2.23 10.45 -24.45
N GLY A 29 -2.45 9.20 -24.86
CA GLY A 29 -1.36 8.34 -25.30
C GLY A 29 -1.81 6.93 -25.67
N PHE A 30 -0.86 6.17 -26.20
CA PHE A 30 -1.01 4.75 -26.53
C PHE A 30 -0.11 3.93 -25.60
N LYS A 31 -0.47 2.66 -25.38
CA LYS A 31 0.29 1.71 -24.56
C LYS A 31 0.40 0.35 -25.25
N GLY A 32 1.44 -0.40 -24.91
CA GLY A 32 1.67 -1.74 -25.44
C GLY A 32 1.91 -1.73 -26.96
N PRO A 33 1.55 -2.81 -27.69
CA PRO A 33 1.81 -2.91 -29.13
C PRO A 33 1.23 -1.76 -29.96
N ALA A 34 0.12 -1.16 -29.52
CA ALA A 34 -0.49 -0.02 -30.19
C ALA A 34 0.38 1.25 -30.13
N ALA A 35 1.22 1.41 -29.09
CA ALA A 35 2.15 2.52 -28.99
C ALA A 35 3.25 2.44 -30.04
N GLU A 36 3.83 1.24 -30.23
CA GLU A 36 4.85 1.00 -31.25
C GLU A 36 4.28 1.24 -32.67
N VAL A 37 3.09 0.69 -32.97
CA VAL A 37 2.43 0.91 -34.26
C VAL A 37 2.21 2.40 -34.53
N GLN A 38 1.80 3.15 -33.52
CA GLN A 38 1.55 4.58 -33.69
C GLN A 38 2.84 5.40 -33.77
N PHE A 39 3.89 5.01 -33.04
CA PHE A 39 5.22 5.62 -33.15
C PHE A 39 5.78 5.45 -34.57
N GLN A 40 5.72 4.25 -35.14
CA GLN A 40 6.16 4.00 -36.52
C GLN A 40 5.42 4.87 -37.54
N ARG A 41 4.10 5.00 -37.41
CA ARG A 41 3.30 5.91 -38.25
C ARG A 41 3.72 7.37 -38.09
N LEU A 42 4.06 7.81 -36.89
CA LEU A 42 4.47 9.20 -36.65
C LEU A 42 5.85 9.50 -37.27
N LEU A 43 6.77 8.53 -37.29
CA LEU A 43 8.05 8.67 -37.99
C LEU A 43 7.85 8.95 -39.48
N GLU A 44 6.88 8.29 -40.11
CA GLU A 44 6.54 8.50 -41.53
C GLU A 44 5.96 9.90 -41.81
N THR A 45 5.33 10.52 -40.81
CA THR A 45 4.72 11.86 -40.95
C THR A 45 5.67 13.02 -40.67
N GLY A 46 6.89 12.75 -40.19
CA GLY A 46 7.84 13.78 -39.77
C GLY A 46 7.39 14.54 -38.52
N ALA A 47 6.59 13.91 -37.66
CA ALA A 47 6.14 14.50 -36.40
C ALA A 47 7.32 14.76 -35.45
N ASP A 48 7.19 15.76 -34.58
CA ASP A 48 8.18 16.04 -33.53
C ASP A 48 8.06 14.99 -32.41
N ILE A 49 9.00 14.05 -32.40
CA ILE A 49 9.00 12.90 -31.48
C ILE A 49 10.28 12.91 -30.65
N THR A 50 10.10 12.91 -29.33
CA THR A 50 11.18 12.71 -28.37
C THR A 50 11.21 11.24 -27.93
N ILE A 51 12.37 10.60 -27.99
CA ILE A 51 12.57 9.28 -27.39
C ILE A 51 12.95 9.49 -25.93
N SER A 52 12.16 8.95 -25.01
CA SER A 52 12.45 9.02 -23.57
C SER A 52 12.62 7.64 -22.95
N ASP A 53 13.35 7.59 -21.84
CA ASP A 53 13.48 6.42 -20.98
C ASP A 53 12.61 6.64 -19.73
N MET A 54 11.34 6.24 -19.81
CA MET A 54 10.39 6.35 -18.69
C MET A 54 10.52 5.17 -17.72
N SER A 55 11.55 4.32 -17.86
CA SER A 55 11.92 3.29 -16.88
C SER A 55 11.98 3.87 -15.46
N ASN A 56 12.56 5.07 -15.31
CA ASN A 56 12.60 5.77 -14.03
C ASN A 56 11.21 6.21 -13.52
N SER A 57 10.31 6.65 -14.41
CA SER A 57 8.96 7.05 -14.03
C SER A 57 8.12 5.84 -13.58
N ILE A 58 8.23 4.72 -14.29
CA ILE A 58 7.57 3.45 -13.96
C ILE A 58 8.09 2.92 -12.63
N LYS A 59 9.42 2.90 -12.46
CA LYS A 59 10.06 2.53 -11.19
C LYS A 59 9.55 3.39 -10.05
N ASN A 60 9.53 4.71 -10.22
CA ASN A 60 8.99 5.63 -9.21
C ASN A 60 7.51 5.38 -8.89
N ALA A 61 6.69 5.04 -9.89
CA ALA A 61 5.30 4.66 -9.67
C ALA A 61 5.19 3.36 -8.85
N ARG A 62 6.05 2.37 -9.10
CA ARG A 62 6.11 1.13 -8.32
C ARG A 62 6.58 1.36 -6.89
N VAL A 63 7.59 2.20 -6.68
CA VAL A 63 8.03 2.63 -5.35
C VAL A 63 6.88 3.27 -4.58
N ARG A 64 6.15 4.21 -5.19
CA ARG A 64 4.97 4.85 -4.57
C ARG A 64 3.90 3.83 -4.19
N ARG A 65 3.58 2.90 -5.11
CA ARG A 65 2.59 1.84 -4.87
C ARG A 65 2.99 0.94 -3.70
N LEU A 66 4.25 0.50 -3.67
CA LEU A 66 4.79 -0.35 -2.60
C LEU A 66 4.72 0.37 -1.25
N ARG A 67 5.22 1.61 -1.18
CA ARG A 67 5.21 2.40 0.07
C ARG A 67 3.79 2.66 0.58
N ALA A 68 2.86 3.04 -0.31
CA ALA A 68 1.47 3.25 0.08
C ALA A 68 0.83 1.97 0.63
N MET A 69 1.14 0.82 0.02
CA MET A 69 0.69 -0.48 0.50
C MET A 69 1.26 -0.81 1.88
N TRP A 70 2.56 -0.66 2.08
CA TRP A 70 3.21 -0.94 3.36
C TRP A 70 2.72 -0.04 4.49
N VAL A 71 2.56 1.26 4.24
CA VAL A 71 2.00 2.19 5.23
C VAL A 71 0.59 1.76 5.61
N LYS A 72 -0.26 1.45 4.63
CA LYS A 72 -1.63 0.99 4.87
C LYS A 72 -1.68 -0.30 5.67
N GLN A 73 -0.73 -1.21 5.45
CA GLN A 73 -0.68 -2.49 6.15
C GLN A 73 0.08 -2.44 7.48
N GLY A 74 0.64 -1.29 7.86
CA GLY A 74 1.50 -1.14 9.04
C GLY A 74 2.88 -1.80 8.89
N ILE A 75 3.28 -2.15 7.66
CA ILE A 75 4.55 -2.84 7.36
C ILE A 75 5.72 -1.86 7.27
N ASP A 76 5.48 -0.58 6.99
CA ASP A 76 6.56 0.40 6.71
C ASP A 76 7.60 0.51 7.83
N GLN A 77 7.24 0.16 9.07
CA GLN A 77 8.16 0.09 10.21
C GLN A 77 9.22 -1.02 10.12
N TYR A 78 8.95 -2.07 9.35
CA TYR A 78 9.87 -3.18 9.08
C TYR A 78 10.65 -3.00 7.77
N ARG A 79 10.49 -1.84 7.11
CA ARG A 79 11.08 -1.56 5.80
C ARG A 79 12.55 -1.88 5.75
N ASP A 80 13.33 -1.38 6.71
CA ASP A 80 14.78 -1.45 6.63
C ASP A 80 15.26 -2.92 6.72
N ALA A 81 14.59 -3.75 7.53
CA ALA A 81 14.84 -5.18 7.58
C ALA A 81 14.47 -5.90 6.27
N ILE A 82 13.34 -5.54 5.65
CA ILE A 82 12.93 -6.10 4.36
C ILE A 82 13.92 -5.70 3.25
N LEU A 83 14.35 -4.43 3.21
CA LEU A 83 15.28 -3.93 2.20
C LEU A 83 16.68 -4.55 2.34
N GLN A 84 17.09 -4.90 3.56
CA GLN A 84 18.34 -5.59 3.82
C GLN A 84 18.42 -6.96 3.12
N GLU A 85 17.28 -7.68 2.95
CA GLU A 85 17.23 -8.94 2.19
C GLU A 85 17.67 -8.75 0.72
N TYR A 86 17.49 -7.55 0.18
CA TYR A 86 17.85 -7.18 -1.20
C TYR A 86 19.18 -6.41 -1.28
N GLY A 87 19.87 -6.21 -0.16
CA GLY A 87 21.13 -5.48 -0.10
C GLY A 87 21.01 -3.97 -0.38
N VAL A 88 19.82 -3.39 -0.20
CA VAL A 88 19.57 -1.96 -0.47
C VAL A 88 19.16 -1.21 0.80
N SER A 89 19.32 0.11 0.82
CA SER A 89 18.97 0.98 1.96
C SER A 89 17.72 1.84 1.70
N SER A 90 17.31 1.99 0.44
CA SER A 90 16.11 2.74 0.06
C SER A 90 15.22 1.94 -0.89
N THR A 91 13.90 2.15 -0.79
CA THR A 91 12.95 1.63 -1.80
C THR A 91 13.24 2.18 -3.19
N ALA A 92 13.89 3.35 -3.30
CA ALA A 92 14.31 3.92 -4.58
C ALA A 92 15.45 3.15 -5.24
N ASP A 93 16.19 2.33 -4.49
CA ASP A 93 17.34 1.58 -5.01
C ASP A 93 16.93 0.21 -5.58
N LEU A 94 15.73 -0.26 -5.25
CA LEU A 94 15.18 -1.50 -5.80
C LEU A 94 15.03 -1.42 -7.32
N ASN A 95 15.32 -2.51 -8.02
CA ASN A 95 15.02 -2.63 -9.44
C ASN A 95 13.54 -2.98 -9.68
N LEU A 96 13.08 -2.89 -10.93
CA LEU A 96 11.67 -3.14 -11.27
C LEU A 96 11.19 -4.54 -10.89
N GLN A 97 12.02 -5.57 -11.09
CA GLN A 97 11.67 -6.95 -10.76
C GLN A 97 11.51 -7.13 -9.25
N GLN A 98 12.44 -6.60 -8.45
CA GLN A 98 12.36 -6.62 -6.98
C GLN A 98 11.14 -5.86 -6.47
N LEU A 99 10.80 -4.72 -7.10
CA LEU A 99 9.61 -3.96 -6.77
C LEU A 99 8.33 -4.75 -7.06
N ASP A 100 8.23 -5.38 -8.22
CA ASP A 100 7.06 -6.19 -8.58
C ASP A 100 6.95 -7.45 -7.71
N GLU A 101 8.07 -8.11 -7.39
CA GLU A 101 8.09 -9.23 -6.43
C GLU A 101 7.58 -8.80 -5.05
N LEU A 102 8.08 -7.69 -4.51
CA LEU A 102 7.63 -7.16 -3.23
C LEU A 102 6.15 -6.73 -3.25
N ILE A 103 5.71 -6.09 -4.33
CA ILE A 103 4.30 -5.73 -4.51
C ILE A 103 3.44 -6.99 -4.51
N ASP A 104 3.84 -8.04 -5.21
CA ASP A 104 3.08 -9.28 -5.28
C ASP A 104 3.09 -10.04 -3.95
N ARG A 105 4.25 -10.12 -3.28
CA ARG A 105 4.44 -10.76 -1.96
C ARG A 105 3.53 -10.18 -0.90
N PHE A 106 3.38 -8.85 -0.89
CA PHE A 106 2.56 -8.12 0.08
C PHE A 106 1.17 -7.71 -0.46
N SER A 107 0.86 -8.06 -1.72
CA SER A 107 -0.49 -7.92 -2.23
C SER A 107 -1.39 -8.96 -1.58
N ASN A 108 -2.55 -8.51 -1.10
CA ASN A 108 -3.63 -9.42 -0.82
C ASN A 108 -4.23 -9.84 -2.17
N LYS A 109 -3.86 -11.03 -2.66
CA LYS A 109 -4.37 -11.59 -3.93
C LYS A 109 -5.89 -11.78 -3.91
N THR A 110 -6.46 -11.95 -2.72
CA THR A 110 -7.91 -12.03 -2.52
C THR A 110 -8.49 -10.63 -2.42
N GLU A 111 -9.54 -10.35 -3.18
CA GLU A 111 -10.31 -9.12 -3.03
C GLU A 111 -10.74 -8.98 -1.56
N VAL A 112 -10.36 -7.85 -0.95
CA VAL A 112 -10.83 -7.54 0.40
C VAL A 112 -12.33 -7.30 0.28
N THR A 113 -13.13 -8.18 0.89
CA THR A 113 -14.59 -8.04 0.92
C THR A 113 -15.00 -6.93 1.89
N THR A 114 -16.24 -6.43 1.79
CA THR A 114 -16.79 -5.50 2.78
C THR A 114 -16.76 -6.13 4.18
N HIS A 115 -17.02 -7.44 4.27
CA HIS A 115 -16.99 -8.18 5.52
C HIS A 115 -15.61 -8.14 6.20
N THR A 116 -14.54 -8.43 5.46
CA THR A 116 -13.16 -8.35 5.98
C THR A 116 -12.82 -6.94 6.47
N ARG A 117 -13.29 -5.89 5.79
CA ARG A 117 -13.08 -4.50 6.23
C ARG A 117 -13.76 -4.23 7.56
N THR A 118 -15.02 -4.67 7.72
CA THR A 118 -15.76 -4.54 8.96
C THR A 118 -15.08 -5.27 10.10
N LEU A 119 -14.65 -6.52 9.90
CA LEU A 119 -13.95 -7.30 10.92
C LEU A 119 -12.66 -6.61 11.40
N ARG A 120 -11.86 -6.06 10.48
CA ARG A 120 -10.66 -5.29 10.82
C ARG A 120 -10.99 -4.01 11.59
N SER A 121 -12.06 -3.31 11.21
CA SER A 121 -12.53 -2.13 11.94
C SER A 121 -12.94 -2.48 13.36
N ASP A 122 -13.67 -3.59 13.56
CA ASP A 122 -14.10 -4.06 14.87
C ASP A 122 -12.91 -4.42 15.77
N VAL A 123 -11.86 -5.05 15.19
CA VAL A 123 -10.61 -5.32 15.89
C VAL A 123 -9.98 -4.01 16.36
N MET A 124 -9.84 -3.02 15.47
CA MET A 124 -9.24 -1.72 15.82
C MET A 124 -10.01 -1.02 16.94
N VAL A 125 -11.34 -0.95 16.86
CA VAL A 125 -12.19 -0.38 17.93
C VAL A 125 -11.98 -1.10 19.26
N THR A 126 -11.82 -2.43 19.24
CA THR A 126 -11.61 -3.19 20.47
C THR A 126 -10.21 -2.96 21.05
N LEU A 127 -9.18 -2.84 20.19
CA LEU A 127 -7.81 -2.52 20.60
C LEU A 127 -7.71 -1.11 21.21
N ASP A 128 -8.41 -0.14 20.64
CA ASP A 128 -8.55 1.22 21.20
C ASP A 128 -9.16 1.19 22.61
N ARG A 129 -10.29 0.49 22.79
CA ARG A 129 -10.92 0.32 24.12
C ARG A 129 -10.03 -0.40 25.12
N LEU A 130 -9.18 -1.32 24.66
CA LEU A 130 -8.19 -1.98 25.51
C LEU A 130 -7.04 -1.03 25.90
N GLY A 131 -6.88 0.10 25.21
CA GLY A 131 -5.82 1.07 25.39
C GLY A 131 -4.51 0.66 24.73
N VAL A 132 -4.57 -0.16 23.67
CA VAL A 132 -3.37 -0.65 22.97
C VAL A 132 -2.66 0.48 22.22
N TYR A 133 -3.43 1.40 21.65
CA TYR A 133 -2.94 2.61 21.01
C TYR A 133 -3.82 3.79 21.42
N VAL A 134 -3.30 5.00 21.24
CA VAL A 134 -4.00 6.26 21.60
C VAL A 134 -4.37 7.04 20.34
N ASP A 135 -3.45 7.10 19.38
CA ASP A 135 -3.64 7.82 18.12
C ASP A 135 -3.95 6.87 16.98
N ASN A 136 -4.93 7.25 16.15
CA ASN A 136 -5.23 6.54 14.91
C ASN A 136 -3.99 6.53 14.01
N GLY A 137 -3.45 5.34 13.75
CA GLY A 137 -2.28 5.16 12.88
C GLY A 137 -0.99 4.78 13.61
N ASP A 138 -1.00 4.57 14.93
CA ASP A 138 0.13 3.99 15.67
C ASP A 138 0.25 2.48 15.40
N TRP A 139 0.67 2.16 14.16
CA TRP A 139 0.89 0.78 13.71
C TRP A 139 1.99 0.07 14.51
N GLN A 140 2.91 0.81 15.14
CA GLN A 140 3.97 0.23 15.95
C GLN A 140 3.41 -0.45 17.19
N ARG A 141 2.57 0.25 17.96
CA ARG A 141 1.92 -0.36 19.13
C ARG A 141 0.95 -1.47 18.75
N VAL A 142 0.15 -1.26 17.69
CA VAL A 142 -0.80 -2.26 17.20
C VAL A 142 -0.08 -3.55 16.81
N ASN A 143 0.98 -3.44 16.00
CA ASN A 143 1.72 -4.61 15.53
C ASN A 143 2.51 -5.27 16.67
N ALA A 144 3.13 -4.51 17.57
CA ALA A 144 3.82 -5.08 18.73
C ALA A 144 2.86 -5.87 19.64
N PHE A 145 1.60 -5.46 19.74
CA PHE A 145 0.57 -6.19 20.47
C PHE A 145 0.10 -7.44 19.70
N LEU A 146 -0.27 -7.30 18.42
CA LEU A 146 -0.83 -8.39 17.62
C LEU A 146 0.20 -9.49 17.30
N MET A 147 1.47 -9.13 17.09
CA MET A 147 2.55 -10.07 16.80
C MET A 147 2.95 -10.95 18.00
N GLN A 148 2.42 -10.69 19.20
CA GLN A 148 2.62 -11.62 20.32
C GLN A 148 1.95 -12.97 19.99
N PRO A 149 2.66 -14.11 20.10
CA PRO A 149 2.09 -15.43 19.79
C PRO A 149 0.85 -15.76 20.60
N ARG A 150 0.80 -15.26 21.85
CA ARG A 150 -0.37 -15.41 22.74
C ARG A 150 -1.56 -14.55 22.35
N ILE A 151 -1.46 -13.63 21.38
CA ILE A 151 -2.55 -12.78 20.89
C ILE A 151 -3.01 -13.27 19.52
N ALA A 152 -2.26 -12.95 18.46
CA ALA A 152 -2.50 -13.40 17.09
C ALA A 152 -1.24 -13.96 16.42
N GLY A 153 -0.06 -13.41 16.72
CA GLY A 153 1.20 -13.78 16.06
C GLY A 153 1.31 -13.32 14.61
N LYS A 154 0.43 -12.39 14.18
CA LYS A 154 0.28 -11.98 12.77
C LYS A 154 -0.16 -10.52 12.67
N LEU A 155 0.20 -9.87 11.56
CA LEU A 155 -0.26 -8.52 11.25
C LEU A 155 -1.75 -8.50 10.89
N LEU A 156 -2.42 -7.39 11.21
CA LEU A 156 -3.86 -7.23 10.98
C LEU A 156 -4.29 -7.51 9.53
N TYR A 157 -3.50 -7.04 8.57
CA TYR A 157 -3.82 -7.14 7.13
C TYR A 157 -3.48 -8.49 6.52
N GLN A 158 -2.77 -9.35 7.25
CA GLN A 158 -2.41 -10.71 6.84
C GLN A 158 -3.39 -11.76 7.39
N MET A 159 -4.31 -11.38 8.28
CA MET A 159 -5.32 -12.28 8.81
C MET A 159 -6.50 -12.45 7.84
N SER A 160 -6.95 -13.70 7.75
CA SER A 160 -8.21 -14.16 7.14
C SER A 160 -9.41 -13.79 8.01
N ASP A 161 -10.63 -13.93 7.46
CA ASP A 161 -11.86 -13.60 8.18
C ASP A 161 -12.05 -14.48 9.43
N ASP A 162 -11.71 -15.77 9.37
CA ASP A 162 -11.76 -16.69 10.52
C ASP A 162 -10.76 -16.30 11.62
N GLU A 163 -9.53 -15.95 11.23
CA GLU A 163 -8.51 -15.45 12.16
C GLU A 163 -8.96 -14.13 12.82
N LEU A 164 -9.58 -13.22 12.06
CA LEU A 164 -10.11 -11.95 12.57
C LEU A 164 -11.29 -12.16 13.54
N LEU A 165 -12.20 -13.10 13.23
CA LEU A 165 -13.31 -13.46 14.12
C LEU A 165 -12.81 -14.05 15.44
N ALA A 166 -11.86 -14.99 15.37
CA ALA A 166 -11.23 -15.59 16.54
C ALA A 166 -10.51 -14.54 17.39
N LEU A 167 -9.76 -13.63 16.75
CA LEU A 167 -9.12 -12.51 17.42
C LEU A 167 -10.14 -11.60 18.10
N ASN A 168 -11.19 -11.17 17.40
CA ASN A 168 -12.23 -10.31 17.96
C ASN A 168 -12.86 -10.91 19.23
N ARG A 169 -13.21 -12.20 19.20
CA ARG A 169 -13.75 -12.91 20.37
C ARG A 169 -12.76 -12.86 21.54
N LYS A 170 -11.48 -13.09 21.29
CA LYS A 170 -10.42 -13.05 22.30
C LYS A 170 -10.21 -11.64 22.87
N LEU A 171 -10.16 -10.61 22.03
CA LEU A 171 -10.03 -9.22 22.45
C LEU A 171 -11.21 -8.79 23.32
N ARG A 172 -12.44 -9.17 22.95
CA ARG A 172 -13.64 -8.88 23.73
C ARG A 172 -13.62 -9.55 25.10
N ALA A 173 -13.15 -10.80 25.18
CA ALA A 173 -12.99 -11.48 26.47
C ALA A 173 -11.95 -10.79 27.37
N MET A 174 -10.84 -10.32 26.80
CA MET A 174 -9.85 -9.53 27.55
C MET A 174 -10.41 -8.20 28.02
N LEU A 175 -11.23 -7.54 27.20
CA LEU A 175 -11.87 -6.27 27.55
C LEU A 175 -12.88 -6.45 28.69
N ALA A 176 -13.70 -7.51 28.64
CA ALA A 176 -14.63 -7.85 29.72
C ALA A 176 -13.89 -8.09 31.05
N LYS A 177 -12.82 -8.89 31.00
CA LYS A 177 -11.99 -9.15 32.19
C LYS A 177 -11.37 -7.87 32.76
N LYS A 178 -10.92 -6.95 31.91
CA LYS A 178 -10.38 -5.64 32.33
C LYS A 178 -11.45 -4.82 33.06
N ALA A 179 -12.67 -4.76 32.51
CA ALA A 179 -13.79 -4.02 33.12
C ALA A 179 -14.20 -4.59 34.49
N GLU A 180 -14.20 -5.92 34.66
CA GLU A 180 -14.45 -6.57 35.94
C GLU A 180 -13.38 -6.19 36.97
N GLN A 181 -12.10 -6.23 36.58
CA GLN A 181 -10.98 -5.85 37.44
C GLN A 181 -11.06 -4.37 37.86
N ASP A 182 -11.34 -3.48 36.91
CA ASP A 182 -11.47 -2.04 37.19
C ASP A 182 -12.62 -1.77 38.17
N THR A 183 -13.73 -2.50 38.03
CA THR A 183 -14.89 -2.41 38.95
C THR A 183 -14.52 -2.84 40.36
N GLU A 184 -13.83 -3.97 40.51
CA GLU A 184 -13.40 -4.48 41.82
C GLU A 184 -12.36 -3.54 42.47
N ILE A 185 -11.41 -3.03 41.69
CA ILE A 185 -10.45 -2.02 42.17
C ILE A 185 -11.17 -0.78 42.69
N ASN A 186 -12.17 -0.29 41.97
CA ASN A 186 -12.96 0.87 42.40
C ASN A 186 -13.77 0.57 43.66
N ARG A 187 -14.32 -0.63 43.80
CA ARG A 187 -15.02 -1.07 45.01
C ARG A 187 -14.10 -1.07 46.23
N LEU A 188 -12.89 -1.63 46.09
CA LEU A 188 -11.91 -1.67 47.18
C LEU A 188 -11.43 -0.26 47.59
N LYS A 189 -11.32 0.68 46.64
CA LYS A 189 -10.99 2.09 46.93
C LYS A 189 -12.08 2.82 47.71
N LEU A 190 -13.34 2.41 47.62
CA LEU A 190 -14.45 3.01 48.35
C LEU A 190 -14.60 2.45 49.78
N LEU A 191 -13.95 1.32 50.06
CA LEU A 191 -13.99 0.63 51.36
C LEU A 191 -12.80 0.97 52.27
N ASN A 192 -11.77 1.65 51.74
CA ASN A 192 -10.59 2.14 52.45
C ASN A 192 -10.63 3.67 52.54
#